data_AF-A0A815X2F6-F1
#
_entry.id   AF-A0A815X2F6-F1
#
_cell.length_a   1.000
_cell.length_b   1.000
_cell.length_c   1.000
_cell.angle_alpha   90.00
_cell.angle_beta   90.00
_cell.angle_gamma   90.00
#
_symmetry.space_group_name_H-M   'P 1'
#
loop_
_entity.id
_entity.type
_entity.pdbx_description
1 polymer ?
#
loop_
_entity_poly.entity_id
_entity_poly.type
_entity_poly.pdbx_seq_one_letter_code
_entity_poly.pdbx_strand_id
1 'polypeptide(L)'
;FIMDQLNSTVSSLLDANLIATIDYITLQLVRYFSIFIFLFGSIGNILNVLVLSQRAFRSNPCAVLFLFSSVVNFIAILSGLLSRILSGWGADLTATNRFFCKLRGFVVNITRSVAIWYILFAIIDRWLLSSPSLQHRQMSSLKNAKRAMIISFIVAILIFSHVIYCHEPNLINAPQKCYGITIACQFVTDISFMLLTIVPLPLMLMFGLMTVCNIRQSRRQVANRGTLMVRNTMRVNMNQQRQLSKQDHNLIIMLLVQIIILFILSIPLCSQKLYSAIVADRTSSALQDGIDDLTYNLAQLLHFLANGMPFYIYTLAGGKVF
;
A
#
# COMPACT_ATOMS: atom_id res chain seq x y z
N PHE A 1 46.64 -29.39 -0.70
CA PHE A 1 47.12 -28.28 0.16
C PHE A 1 47.30 -26.97 -0.61
N ILE A 2 48.26 -26.83 -1.55
CA ILE A 2 48.44 -25.56 -2.30
C ILE A 2 47.23 -25.26 -3.23
N MET A 3 46.70 -26.26 -3.93
CA MET A 3 45.46 -26.09 -4.71
C MET A 3 44.24 -25.72 -3.85
N ASP A 4 44.13 -26.26 -2.64
CA ASP A 4 43.01 -25.97 -1.73
C ASP A 4 43.11 -24.54 -1.18
N GLN A 5 44.32 -24.05 -0.89
CA GLN A 5 44.56 -22.65 -0.54
C GLN A 5 44.31 -21.69 -1.71
N LEU A 6 44.63 -22.10 -2.94
CA LEU A 6 44.36 -21.31 -4.14
C LEU A 6 42.84 -21.23 -4.41
N ASN A 7 42.12 -22.34 -4.26
CA ASN A 7 40.67 -22.38 -4.43
C ASN A 7 39.94 -21.57 -3.33
N SER A 8 40.41 -21.61 -2.09
CA SER A 8 39.79 -20.84 -1.00
C SER A 8 40.03 -19.33 -1.16
N THR A 9 41.23 -18.91 -1.59
CA THR A 9 41.51 -17.50 -1.89
C THR A 9 40.71 -17.01 -3.09
N VAL A 10 40.65 -17.78 -4.19
CA VAL A 10 39.82 -17.44 -5.35
C VAL A 10 38.34 -17.34 -5.00
N SER A 11 37.80 -18.28 -4.21
CA SER A 11 36.41 -18.21 -3.71
C SER A 11 36.16 -16.94 -2.89
N SER A 12 37.08 -16.61 -1.97
CA SER A 12 36.95 -15.41 -1.13
C SER A 12 36.98 -14.09 -1.92
N LEU A 13 37.78 -14.03 -2.99
CA LEU A 13 37.86 -12.89 -3.91
C LEU A 13 36.59 -12.77 -4.77
N LEU A 14 36.03 -13.90 -5.20
CA LEU A 14 34.79 -13.94 -5.95
C LEU A 14 33.62 -13.44 -5.08
N ASP A 15 33.54 -13.92 -3.84
CA ASP A 15 32.52 -13.50 -2.87
C ASP A 15 32.64 -12.01 -2.55
N ALA A 16 33.85 -11.49 -2.35
CA ALA A 16 34.07 -10.05 -2.10
C ALA A 16 33.64 -9.17 -3.29
N ASN A 17 33.95 -9.58 -4.52
CA ASN A 17 33.52 -8.85 -5.72
C ASN A 17 32.00 -8.91 -5.92
N LEU A 18 31.39 -10.05 -5.59
CA LEU A 18 29.95 -10.22 -5.66
C LEU A 18 29.23 -9.33 -4.63
N ILE A 19 29.71 -9.31 -3.38
CA ILE A 19 29.19 -8.42 -2.33
C ILE A 19 29.27 -6.96 -2.77
N ALA A 20 30.43 -6.50 -3.25
CA ALA A 20 30.61 -5.13 -3.72
C ALA A 20 29.65 -4.77 -4.87
N THR A 21 29.38 -5.72 -5.77
CA THR A 21 28.43 -5.54 -6.88
C THR A 21 27.00 -5.43 -6.36
N ILE A 22 26.60 -6.27 -5.40
CA ILE A 22 25.28 -6.24 -4.78
C ILE A 22 25.06 -4.91 -4.06
N ASP A 23 26.02 -4.48 -3.24
CA ASP A 23 25.96 -3.21 -2.51
C ASP A 23 25.84 -2.01 -3.47
N TYR A 24 26.60 -2.03 -4.57
CA TYR A 24 26.50 -1.02 -5.60
C TYR A 24 25.10 -0.97 -6.23
N ILE A 25 24.55 -2.13 -6.60
CA ILE A 25 23.19 -2.22 -7.19
C ILE A 25 22.16 -1.71 -6.19
N THR A 26 22.22 -2.16 -4.93
CA THR A 26 21.31 -1.73 -3.86
C THR A 26 21.36 -0.20 -3.70
N LEU A 27 22.56 0.38 -3.67
CA LEU A 27 22.74 1.82 -3.55
C LEU A 27 22.12 2.59 -4.73
N GLN A 28 22.37 2.16 -5.97
CA GLN A 28 21.80 2.82 -7.16
C GLN A 28 20.28 2.69 -7.21
N LEU A 29 19.76 1.53 -6.83
CA LEU A 29 18.34 1.25 -6.77
C LEU A 29 17.66 2.15 -5.73
N VAL A 30 18.20 2.23 -4.51
CA VAL A 30 17.68 3.12 -3.47
C VAL A 30 17.79 4.59 -3.90
N ARG A 31 18.86 5.00 -4.58
CA ARG A 31 19.06 6.39 -5.00
C ARG A 31 18.07 6.81 -6.09
N TYR A 32 18.07 6.13 -7.23
CA TYR A 32 17.30 6.58 -8.40
C TYR A 32 15.84 6.15 -8.37
N PHE A 33 15.56 4.92 -7.92
CA PHE A 33 14.18 4.43 -7.92
C PHE A 33 13.34 5.11 -6.83
N SER A 34 13.93 5.43 -5.67
CA SER A 34 13.23 6.23 -4.64
C SER A 34 12.87 7.63 -5.16
N ILE A 35 13.77 8.29 -5.90
CA ILE A 35 13.49 9.62 -6.49
C ILE A 35 12.34 9.51 -7.49
N PHE A 36 12.37 8.50 -8.37
CA PHE A 36 11.30 8.24 -9.32
C PHE A 36 9.95 8.06 -8.61
N ILE A 37 9.87 7.17 -7.62
CA ILE A 37 8.63 6.91 -6.87
C ILE A 37 8.19 8.16 -6.10
N PHE A 38 9.13 8.91 -5.53
CA PHE A 38 8.82 10.15 -4.83
C PHE A 38 8.14 11.16 -5.77
N LEU A 39 8.75 11.46 -6.93
CA LEU A 39 8.19 12.43 -7.87
C LEU A 39 6.80 12.02 -8.37
N PHE A 40 6.70 10.83 -8.98
CA PHE A 40 5.44 10.37 -9.57
C PHE A 40 4.40 10.05 -8.50
N GLY A 41 4.79 9.45 -7.37
CA GLY A 41 3.89 9.14 -6.29
C GLY A 41 3.35 10.38 -5.56
N SER A 42 4.18 11.40 -5.37
CA SER A 42 3.74 12.69 -4.82
C SER A 42 2.78 13.40 -5.76
N ILE A 43 3.12 13.51 -7.05
CA ILE A 43 2.25 14.12 -8.07
C ILE A 43 0.90 13.40 -8.11
N GLY A 44 0.90 12.07 -8.19
CA GLY A 44 -0.32 11.27 -8.24
C GLY A 44 -1.21 11.51 -7.02
N ASN A 45 -0.67 11.39 -5.81
CA ASN A 45 -1.47 11.61 -4.60
C ASN A 45 -2.00 13.05 -4.47
N ILE A 46 -1.20 14.06 -4.84
CA ILE A 46 -1.64 15.46 -4.83
C ILE A 46 -2.80 15.67 -5.81
N LEU A 47 -2.67 15.18 -7.06
CA LEU A 47 -3.74 15.29 -8.05
C LEU A 47 -5.02 14.58 -7.59
N ASN A 48 -4.89 13.40 -6.99
CA ASN A 48 -6.04 12.68 -6.44
C ASN A 48 -6.74 13.46 -5.32
N VAL A 49 -5.95 14.10 -4.45
CA VAL A 49 -6.47 14.97 -3.39
C VAL A 49 -7.23 16.15 -3.99
N LEU A 50 -6.69 16.82 -5.01
CA LEU A 50 -7.33 17.96 -5.67
C LEU A 50 -8.65 17.56 -6.33
N VAL A 51 -8.67 16.44 -7.06
CA VAL A 51 -9.85 15.93 -7.76
C VAL A 51 -10.93 15.49 -6.77
N LEU A 52 -10.59 14.66 -5.78
CA LEU A 52 -11.57 14.14 -4.81
C LEU A 52 -12.03 15.19 -3.79
N SER A 53 -11.31 16.31 -3.66
CA SER A 53 -11.71 17.46 -2.84
C SER A 53 -12.74 18.37 -3.51
N GLN A 54 -13.12 18.13 -4.76
CA GLN A 54 -14.15 18.92 -5.44
C GLN A 54 -15.52 18.75 -4.79
N ARG A 55 -16.37 19.80 -4.84
CA ARG A 55 -17.69 19.82 -4.18
C ARG A 55 -18.58 18.64 -4.59
N ALA A 56 -18.45 18.18 -5.83
CA ALA A 56 -19.21 17.04 -6.37
C ALA A 56 -18.96 15.72 -5.61
N PHE A 57 -17.78 15.53 -5.01
CA PHE A 57 -17.38 14.27 -4.37
C PHE A 57 -17.44 14.30 -2.85
N ARG A 58 -17.52 15.47 -2.20
CA ARG A 58 -17.45 15.62 -0.72
C ARG A 58 -18.59 14.94 0.04
N SER A 59 -19.76 14.76 -0.60
CA SER A 59 -20.91 14.08 0.00
C SER A 59 -20.85 12.56 -0.14
N ASN A 60 -19.94 12.04 -0.98
CA ASN A 60 -19.83 10.62 -1.29
C ASN A 60 -18.84 9.94 -0.33
N PRO A 61 -19.30 9.01 0.55
CA PRO A 61 -18.46 8.43 1.59
C PRO A 61 -17.22 7.71 1.05
N CYS A 62 -17.35 6.90 0.00
CA CYS A 62 -16.22 6.24 -0.64
C CYS A 62 -15.22 7.21 -1.30
N ALA A 63 -15.68 8.34 -1.87
CA ALA A 63 -14.75 9.34 -2.42
C ALA A 63 -13.93 10.01 -1.30
N VAL A 64 -14.56 10.28 -0.15
CA VAL A 64 -13.87 10.79 1.05
C VAL A 64 -12.84 9.78 1.57
N LEU A 65 -13.17 8.48 1.56
CA LEU A 65 -12.21 7.43 1.96
C LEU A 65 -10.99 7.36 1.03
N PHE A 66 -11.18 7.48 -0.29
CA PHE A 66 -10.06 7.55 -1.24
C PHE A 66 -9.24 8.84 -1.12
N LEU A 67 -9.90 9.96 -0.84
CA LEU A 67 -9.24 11.23 -0.57
C LEU A 67 -8.28 11.10 0.62
N PHE A 68 -8.79 10.62 1.76
CA PHE A 68 -7.96 10.44 2.95
C PHE A 68 -6.89 9.36 2.75
N SER A 69 -7.17 8.29 2.00
CA SER A 69 -6.16 7.30 1.61
C SER A 69 -5.00 7.95 0.84
N SER A 70 -5.30 8.87 -0.07
CA SER A 70 -4.28 9.62 -0.83
C SER A 70 -3.46 10.57 0.05
N VAL A 71 -4.11 11.22 1.03
CA VAL A 71 -3.42 12.05 2.02
C VAL A 71 -2.43 11.22 2.83
N VAL A 72 -2.85 10.07 3.37
CA VAL A 72 -1.96 9.23 4.18
C VAL A 72 -0.86 8.56 3.33
N ASN A 73 -1.15 8.18 2.08
CA ASN A 73 -0.14 7.69 1.14
C ASN A 73 0.92 8.77 0.83
N PHE A 74 0.51 10.02 0.66
CA PHE A 74 1.45 11.13 0.48
C PHE A 74 2.34 11.32 1.71
N ILE A 75 1.78 11.27 2.93
CA ILE A 75 2.57 11.34 4.17
C ILE A 75 3.53 10.14 4.27
N ALA A 76 3.10 8.94 3.88
CA ALA A 76 3.95 7.75 3.86
C ALA A 76 5.14 7.91 2.91
N ILE A 77 4.90 8.45 1.71
CA ILE A 77 5.94 8.75 0.72
C ILE A 77 6.90 9.81 1.26
N LEU A 78 6.40 10.93 1.78
CA LEU A 78 7.22 12.01 2.33
C LEU A 78 8.11 11.52 3.48
N SER A 79 7.53 10.85 4.48
CA SER A 79 8.29 10.38 5.66
C SER A 79 9.22 9.21 5.34
N GLY A 80 8.77 8.28 4.49
CA GLY A 80 9.45 7.03 4.20
C GLY A 80 10.53 7.11 3.13
N LEU A 81 10.27 7.80 2.02
CA LEU A 81 11.20 7.90 0.89
C LEU A 81 12.21 9.04 1.04
N LEU A 82 11.84 10.16 1.67
CA LEU A 82 12.80 11.26 1.87
C LEU A 82 14.01 10.79 2.70
N SER A 83 13.76 10.05 3.78
CA SER A 83 14.82 9.43 4.59
C SER A 83 15.70 8.47 3.78
N ARG A 84 15.10 7.73 2.84
CA ARG A 84 15.83 6.78 1.98
C ARG A 84 16.66 7.46 0.91
N ILE A 85 16.13 8.51 0.28
CA ILE A 85 16.88 9.33 -0.68
C ILE A 85 18.12 9.86 0.02
N LEU A 86 17.96 10.47 1.20
CA LEU A 86 19.09 10.97 1.99
C LEU A 86 20.10 9.86 2.35
N SER A 87 19.62 8.67 2.74
CA SER A 87 20.47 7.51 3.00
C SER A 87 21.29 7.09 1.76
N GLY A 88 20.70 7.12 0.57
CA GLY A 88 21.37 6.84 -0.71
C GLY A 88 22.48 7.83 -1.08
N TRP A 89 22.57 8.98 -0.41
CA TRP A 89 23.64 9.97 -0.56
C TRP A 89 24.55 10.06 0.68
N GLY A 90 24.47 9.09 1.59
CA GLY A 90 25.29 9.05 2.80
C GLY A 90 24.83 9.97 3.93
N ALA A 91 23.68 10.63 3.78
CA ALA A 91 23.12 11.60 4.75
C ALA A 91 21.93 11.01 5.54
N ASP A 92 22.11 9.83 6.15
CA ASP A 92 21.00 9.18 6.85
C ASP A 92 20.77 9.76 8.27
N LEU A 93 19.86 10.72 8.37
CA LEU A 93 19.43 11.29 9.67
C LEU A 93 18.80 10.24 10.60
N THR A 94 18.24 9.16 10.06
CA THR A 94 17.66 8.08 10.87
C THR A 94 18.72 7.14 11.43
N ALA A 95 19.92 7.14 10.86
CA ALA A 95 21.08 6.46 11.42
C ALA A 95 21.74 7.28 12.54
N THR A 96 21.68 8.61 12.52
CA THR A 96 22.38 9.43 13.52
C THR A 96 21.49 9.88 14.67
N ASN A 97 20.19 10.10 14.42
CA ASN A 97 19.28 10.70 15.39
C ASN A 97 18.17 9.74 15.83
N ARG A 98 18.16 9.44 17.14
CA ARG A 98 17.20 8.54 17.78
C ARG A 98 15.74 8.98 17.62
N PHE A 99 15.46 10.27 17.75
CA PHE A 99 14.11 10.81 17.61
C PHE A 99 13.60 10.62 16.18
N PHE A 100 14.41 10.99 15.18
CA PHE A 100 14.02 10.81 13.77
C PHE A 100 13.85 9.34 13.40
N CYS A 101 14.72 8.44 13.87
CA CYS A 101 14.58 6.99 13.67
C CYS A 101 13.19 6.48 14.15
N LYS A 102 12.84 6.77 15.41
CA LYS A 102 11.60 6.33 16.05
C LYS A 102 10.37 6.95 15.39
N LEU A 103 10.38 8.27 15.19
CA LEU A 103 9.28 9.00 14.58
C LEU A 103 9.01 8.51 13.16
N ARG A 104 10.07 8.32 12.36
CA ARG A 104 9.97 7.83 10.98
C ARG A 104 9.39 6.41 10.94
N GLY A 105 9.89 5.51 11.77
CA GLY A 105 9.34 4.14 11.89
C GLY A 105 7.85 4.16 12.25
N PHE A 106 7.48 4.95 13.26
CA PHE A 106 6.10 5.07 13.72
C PHE A 106 5.16 5.62 12.64
N VAL A 107 5.51 6.76 12.04
CA VAL A 107 4.68 7.43 11.02
C VAL A 107 4.52 6.55 9.77
N VAL A 108 5.59 5.95 9.27
CA VAL A 108 5.55 5.11 8.05
C VAL A 108 4.67 3.88 8.27
N ASN A 109 4.77 3.21 9.42
CA ASN A 109 3.97 2.02 9.71
C ASN A 109 2.47 2.35 9.82
N ILE A 110 2.12 3.43 10.52
CA ILE A 110 0.73 3.87 10.65
C ILE A 110 0.16 4.27 9.30
N THR A 111 0.83 5.19 8.60
CA THR A 111 0.30 5.78 7.36
C THR A 111 0.10 4.73 6.27
N ARG A 112 1.05 3.80 6.10
CA ARG A 112 0.93 2.70 5.12
C ARG A 112 -0.20 1.74 5.47
N SER A 113 -0.32 1.36 6.74
CA SER A 113 -1.39 0.46 7.17
C SER A 113 -2.75 1.12 6.95
N VAL A 114 -2.93 2.32 7.47
CA VAL A 114 -4.20 3.05 7.40
C VAL A 114 -4.62 3.34 5.94
N ALA A 115 -3.68 3.61 5.04
CA ALA A 115 -3.96 3.82 3.62
C ALA A 115 -4.71 2.64 2.98
N ILE A 116 -4.26 1.41 3.25
CA ILE A 116 -4.84 0.17 2.73
C ILE A 116 -6.22 -0.06 3.36
N TRP A 117 -6.36 0.17 4.66
CA TRP A 117 -7.64 0.04 5.36
C TRP A 117 -8.69 1.04 4.84
N TYR A 118 -8.29 2.26 4.50
CA TYR A 118 -9.21 3.24 3.90
C TYR A 118 -9.71 2.80 2.52
N ILE A 119 -8.86 2.17 1.71
CA ILE A 119 -9.27 1.56 0.44
C ILE A 119 -10.26 0.42 0.68
N LEU A 120 -10.00 -0.46 1.66
CA LEU A 120 -10.93 -1.52 2.05
C LEU A 120 -12.30 -0.95 2.47
N PHE A 121 -12.33 0.07 3.32
CA PHE A 121 -13.59 0.68 3.71
C PHE A 121 -14.32 1.33 2.54
N ALA A 122 -13.60 1.89 1.56
CA ALA A 122 -14.20 2.44 0.35
C ALA A 122 -14.87 1.33 -0.47
N ILE A 123 -14.25 0.14 -0.54
CA ILE A 123 -14.82 -1.04 -1.20
C ILE A 123 -16.04 -1.57 -0.44
N ILE A 124 -15.99 -1.63 0.89
CA ILE A 124 -17.14 -2.02 1.72
C ILE A 124 -18.31 -1.04 1.52
N ASP A 125 -18.04 0.27 1.50
CA ASP A 125 -19.05 1.29 1.23
C ASP A 125 -19.71 1.09 -0.14
N ARG A 126 -18.93 0.76 -1.18
CA ARG A 126 -19.46 0.42 -2.50
C ARG A 126 -20.30 -0.84 -2.49
N TRP A 127 -19.90 -1.86 -1.74
CA TRP A 127 -20.69 -3.06 -1.55
C TRP A 127 -22.03 -2.75 -0.87
N LEU A 128 -22.02 -1.97 0.22
CA LEU A 128 -23.22 -1.54 0.93
C LEU A 128 -24.20 -0.79 0.02
N LEU A 129 -23.70 0.13 -0.80
CA LEU A 129 -24.51 0.86 -1.79
C LEU A 129 -25.08 -0.05 -2.88
N SER A 130 -24.31 -1.04 -3.34
CA SER A 130 -24.75 -1.98 -4.39
C SER A 130 -25.78 -3.01 -3.91
N SER A 131 -25.83 -3.27 -2.60
CA SER A 131 -26.66 -4.31 -1.99
C SER A 131 -28.13 -4.21 -2.38
N PRO A 132 -28.88 -5.30 -2.61
CA PRO A 132 -30.32 -5.25 -2.82
C PRO A 132 -31.10 -4.81 -1.57
N SER A 133 -30.55 -5.02 -0.37
CA SER A 133 -31.20 -4.67 0.90
C SER A 133 -31.12 -3.17 1.20
N LEU A 134 -32.27 -2.55 1.52
CA LEU A 134 -32.35 -1.15 1.94
C LEU A 134 -31.57 -0.87 3.23
N GLN A 135 -31.57 -1.82 4.17
CA GLN A 135 -30.84 -1.68 5.44
C GLN A 135 -29.33 -1.54 5.20
N HIS A 136 -28.76 -2.37 4.31
CA HIS A 136 -27.34 -2.28 3.95
C HIS A 136 -27.01 -0.95 3.26
N ARG A 137 -27.87 -0.45 2.36
CA ARG A 137 -27.63 0.84 1.69
C ARG A 137 -27.63 2.01 2.67
N GLN A 138 -28.51 2.00 3.66
CA GLN A 138 -28.57 3.03 4.70
C GLN A 138 -27.31 3.08 5.58
N MET A 139 -26.54 1.99 5.65
CA MET A 139 -25.25 1.98 6.35
C MET A 139 -24.16 2.75 5.60
N SER A 140 -24.26 2.90 4.27
CA SER A 140 -23.39 3.79 3.50
C SER A 140 -23.73 5.24 3.83
N SER A 141 -22.95 5.81 4.74
CA SER A 141 -23.11 7.19 5.17
C SER A 141 -21.77 7.80 5.51
N LEU A 142 -21.66 9.12 5.30
CA LEU A 142 -20.44 9.85 5.60
C LEU A 142 -20.07 9.77 7.09
N LYS A 143 -21.07 9.68 7.96
CA LYS A 143 -20.90 9.50 9.41
C LYS A 143 -20.20 8.17 9.72
N ASN A 144 -20.62 7.08 9.09
CA ASN A 144 -20.01 5.76 9.29
C ASN A 144 -18.60 5.69 8.70
N ALA A 145 -18.39 6.24 7.50
CA ALA A 145 -17.06 6.33 6.89
C ALA A 145 -16.07 7.10 7.78
N LYS A 146 -16.46 8.27 8.30
CA LYS A 146 -15.63 9.05 9.23
C LYS A 146 -15.32 8.30 10.53
N ARG A 147 -16.30 7.61 11.10
CA ARG A 147 -16.10 6.77 12.29
C ARG A 147 -15.11 5.65 12.01
N ALA A 148 -15.25 4.92 10.89
CA ALA A 148 -14.31 3.87 10.50
C ALA A 148 -12.89 4.40 10.30
N MET A 149 -12.74 5.58 9.67
CA MET A 149 -11.43 6.22 9.50
C MET A 149 -10.74 6.55 10.83
N ILE A 150 -11.50 7.14 11.77
CA ILE A 150 -10.96 7.52 13.09
C ILE A 150 -10.60 6.27 13.89
N ILE A 151 -11.48 5.27 13.93
CA ILE A 151 -11.25 4.02 14.68
C ILE A 151 -10.01 3.29 14.14
N SER A 152 -9.91 3.11 12.83
CA SER A 152 -8.74 2.44 12.23
C SER A 152 -7.43 3.20 12.43
N PHE A 153 -7.47 4.54 12.40
CA PHE A 153 -6.28 5.36 12.70
C PHE A 153 -5.83 5.19 14.16
N ILE A 154 -6.77 5.21 15.11
CA ILE A 154 -6.48 4.97 16.53
C ILE A 154 -5.94 3.55 16.74
N VAL A 155 -6.56 2.53 16.14
CA VAL A 155 -6.09 1.15 16.22
C VAL A 155 -4.66 1.02 15.67
N ALA A 156 -4.35 1.66 14.54
CA ALA A 156 -2.99 1.66 13.99
C ALA A 156 -1.99 2.34 14.94
N ILE A 157 -2.35 3.47 15.57
CA ILE A 157 -1.52 4.12 16.59
C ILE A 157 -1.24 3.16 17.75
N LEU A 158 -2.26 2.49 18.27
CA LEU A 158 -2.11 1.56 19.39
C LEU A 158 -1.20 0.39 19.03
N ILE A 159 -1.43 -0.24 17.87
CA ILE A 159 -0.61 -1.36 17.37
C ILE A 159 0.85 -0.95 17.22
N PHE A 160 1.14 0.21 16.63
CA PHE A 160 2.52 0.64 16.37
C PHE A 160 3.15 1.50 17.48
N SER A 161 2.45 1.75 18.59
CA SER A 161 2.97 2.53 19.72
C SER A 161 4.30 1.98 20.26
N HIS A 162 4.47 0.66 20.26
CA HIS A 162 5.69 -0.02 20.69
C HIS A 162 6.93 0.41 19.88
N VAL A 163 6.79 0.83 18.62
CA VAL A 163 7.89 1.27 17.74
C VAL A 163 8.68 2.43 18.35
N ILE A 164 8.00 3.32 19.10
CA ILE A 164 8.64 4.48 19.76
C ILE A 164 9.68 4.04 20.80
N TYR A 165 9.49 2.88 21.43
CA TYR A 165 10.40 2.33 22.43
C TYR A 165 11.36 1.32 21.81
N CYS A 166 10.86 0.51 20.88
CA CYS A 166 11.57 -0.61 20.28
C CYS A 166 12.64 -0.23 19.25
N HIS A 167 12.51 0.89 18.53
CA HIS A 167 13.47 1.24 17.47
C HIS A 167 14.68 2.01 17.99
N GLU A 168 15.87 1.64 17.52
CA GLU A 168 17.13 2.30 17.85
C GLU A 168 17.97 2.52 16.57
N PRO A 169 18.77 3.59 16.48
CA PRO A 169 19.67 3.82 15.35
C PRO A 169 21.00 3.03 15.44
N ASN A 170 21.70 2.90 14.31
CA ASN A 170 23.02 2.29 14.15
C ASN A 170 23.14 0.82 14.60
N LEU A 171 22.12 -0.01 14.32
CA LEU A 171 22.27 -1.45 14.52
C LEU A 171 23.16 -2.09 13.44
N ILE A 172 24.13 -2.91 13.86
CA ILE A 172 25.18 -3.47 12.99
C ILE A 172 24.74 -4.75 12.26
N ASN A 173 23.64 -5.40 12.67
CA ASN A 173 23.12 -6.64 12.06
C ASN A 173 21.60 -6.56 11.82
N ALA A 174 21.11 -5.39 11.41
CA ALA A 174 19.70 -5.20 11.13
C ALA A 174 19.47 -4.92 9.64
N PRO A 175 18.31 -5.29 9.08
CA PRO A 175 17.97 -5.01 7.68
C PRO A 175 18.02 -3.52 7.33
N GLN A 176 17.98 -2.64 8.34
CA GLN A 176 18.06 -1.19 8.21
C GLN A 176 18.87 -0.63 9.39
N LYS A 177 19.57 0.49 9.15
CA LYS A 177 20.31 1.21 10.19
C LYS A 177 19.43 1.66 11.37
N CYS A 178 18.14 1.88 11.13
CA CYS A 178 17.13 2.18 12.15
C CYS A 178 16.11 1.04 12.22
N TYR A 179 16.19 0.21 13.27
CA TYR A 179 15.36 -0.99 13.40
C TYR A 179 15.10 -1.39 14.85
N GLY A 180 14.33 -2.46 15.04
CA GLY A 180 14.01 -2.99 16.37
C GLY A 180 15.26 -3.47 17.12
N ILE A 181 15.40 -3.02 18.37
CA ILE A 181 16.56 -3.30 19.24
C ILE A 181 16.68 -4.77 19.65
N THR A 182 15.54 -5.45 19.85
CA THR A 182 15.48 -6.88 20.18
C THR A 182 14.78 -7.65 19.08
N ILE A 183 15.07 -8.95 18.97
CA ILE A 183 14.37 -9.87 18.07
C ILE A 183 12.85 -9.82 18.31
N ALA A 184 12.42 -9.76 19.57
CA ALA A 184 11.00 -9.63 19.92
C ALA A 184 10.38 -8.34 19.36
N CYS A 185 11.06 -7.19 19.48
CA CYS A 185 10.61 -5.93 18.91
C CYS A 185 10.48 -6.01 17.38
N GLN A 186 11.47 -6.59 16.71
CA GLN A 186 11.45 -6.79 15.25
C GLN A 186 10.27 -7.68 14.85
N PHE A 187 10.12 -8.82 15.51
CA PHE A 187 9.05 -9.78 15.27
C PHE A 187 7.67 -9.13 15.43
N VAL A 188 7.43 -8.40 16.52
CA VAL A 188 6.14 -7.74 16.78
C VAL A 188 5.85 -6.66 15.74
N THR A 189 6.83 -5.84 15.35
CA THR A 189 6.65 -4.83 14.31
C THR A 189 6.35 -5.48 12.95
N ASP A 190 7.09 -6.53 12.58
CA ASP A 190 6.99 -7.19 11.29
C ASP A 190 5.68 -7.97 11.14
N ILE A 191 5.29 -8.74 12.16
CA ILE A 191 4.03 -9.47 12.15
C ILE A 191 2.83 -8.52 12.17
N SER A 192 2.90 -7.43 12.93
CA SER A 192 1.83 -6.41 12.97
C SER A 192 1.63 -5.77 11.60
N PHE A 193 2.73 -5.38 10.94
CA PHE A 193 2.68 -4.82 9.59
C PHE A 193 2.12 -5.83 8.59
N MET A 194 2.58 -7.09 8.67
CA MET A 194 2.14 -8.17 7.79
C MET A 194 0.64 -8.42 7.93
N LEU A 195 0.14 -8.58 9.16
CA LEU A 195 -1.29 -8.78 9.42
C LEU A 195 -2.13 -7.61 8.92
N LEU A 196 -1.72 -6.37 9.20
CA LEU A 196 -2.44 -5.18 8.75
C LEU A 196 -2.41 -4.98 7.23
N THR A 197 -1.43 -5.56 6.52
CA THR A 197 -1.32 -5.49 5.06
C THR A 197 -2.04 -6.67 4.37
N ILE A 198 -1.92 -7.89 4.91
CA ILE A 198 -2.47 -9.10 4.30
C ILE A 198 -3.97 -9.20 4.55
N VAL A 199 -4.48 -8.90 5.74
CA VAL A 199 -5.91 -9.06 6.08
C VAL A 199 -6.84 -8.25 5.17
N PRO A 200 -6.52 -6.99 4.79
CA PRO A 200 -7.36 -6.25 3.87
C PRO A 200 -7.47 -6.85 2.47
N LEU A 201 -6.43 -7.53 1.96
CA LEU A 201 -6.38 -8.05 0.58
C LEU A 201 -7.54 -9.02 0.24
N PRO A 202 -7.76 -10.13 0.98
CA PRO A 202 -8.87 -11.04 0.71
C PRO A 202 -10.23 -10.38 0.97
N LEU A 203 -10.33 -9.49 1.96
CA LEU A 203 -11.57 -8.75 2.23
C LEU A 203 -11.92 -7.82 1.06
N MET A 204 -10.95 -7.10 0.52
CA MET A 204 -11.12 -6.26 -0.66
C MET A 204 -11.57 -7.07 -1.87
N LEU A 205 -10.97 -8.25 -2.09
CA LEU A 205 -11.38 -9.16 -3.16
C LEU A 205 -12.81 -9.65 -2.96
N MET A 206 -13.15 -10.11 -1.75
CA MET A 206 -14.49 -10.61 -1.42
C MET A 206 -15.57 -9.54 -1.63
N PHE A 207 -15.42 -8.36 -1.00
CA PHE A 207 -16.40 -7.28 -1.13
C PHE A 207 -16.42 -6.68 -2.55
N GLY A 208 -15.27 -6.64 -3.23
CA GLY A 208 -15.18 -6.25 -4.63
C GLY A 208 -16.02 -7.17 -5.54
N LEU A 209 -15.85 -8.49 -5.40
CA LEU A 209 -16.64 -9.48 -6.14
C LEU A 209 -18.13 -9.41 -5.80
N MET A 210 -18.49 -9.25 -4.53
CA MET A 210 -19.90 -9.08 -4.12
C MET A 210 -20.51 -7.82 -4.75
N THR A 211 -19.76 -6.72 -4.82
CA THR A 211 -20.19 -5.47 -5.49
C THR A 211 -20.48 -5.73 -6.97
N VAL A 212 -19.61 -6.47 -7.66
CA VAL A 212 -19.80 -6.85 -9.07
C VAL A 212 -21.06 -7.71 -9.24
N CYS A 213 -21.26 -8.71 -8.39
CA CYS A 213 -22.42 -9.59 -8.42
C CYS A 213 -23.73 -8.82 -8.22
N ASN A 214 -23.79 -7.94 -7.22
CA ASN A 214 -24.95 -7.12 -6.91
C ASN A 214 -25.32 -6.20 -8.09
N ILE A 215 -24.33 -5.55 -8.70
CA ILE A 215 -24.55 -4.64 -9.83
C ILE A 215 -25.01 -5.41 -11.08
N ARG A 216 -24.43 -6.59 -11.35
CA ARG A 216 -24.88 -7.47 -12.45
C ARG A 216 -26.32 -7.92 -12.24
N GLN A 217 -26.69 -8.29 -11.02
CA GLN A 217 -28.06 -8.69 -10.68
C GLN A 217 -29.04 -7.52 -10.85
N SER A 218 -28.70 -6.34 -10.35
CA SER A 218 -29.53 -5.14 -10.48
C SER A 218 -29.79 -4.79 -11.96
N ARG A 219 -28.77 -4.86 -12.82
CA ARG A 219 -28.93 -4.64 -14.26
C ARG A 219 -29.84 -5.67 -14.92
N ARG A 220 -29.72 -6.94 -14.57
CA ARG A 220 -30.59 -8.02 -15.08
C ARG A 220 -32.05 -7.78 -14.70
N GLN A 221 -32.32 -7.35 -13.46
CA GLN A 221 -33.67 -7.05 -13.00
C GLN A 221 -34.28 -5.84 -13.75
N VAL A 222 -33.50 -4.79 -14.02
CA VAL A 222 -33.97 -3.63 -14.80
C VAL A 222 -34.21 -4.00 -16.27
N ALA A 223 -33.34 -4.80 -16.88
CA ALA A 223 -33.51 -5.27 -18.26
C ALA A 223 -34.78 -6.11 -18.43
N ASN A 224 -35.06 -7.03 -17.49
CA ASN A 224 -36.25 -7.88 -17.53
C ASN A 224 -37.57 -7.12 -17.23
N ARG A 225 -37.52 -6.00 -16.49
CA ARG A 225 -38.69 -5.14 -16.24
C ARG A 225 -38.96 -4.15 -17.37
N GLY A 226 -37.92 -3.75 -18.11
CA GLY A 226 -38.04 -2.81 -19.24
C GLY A 226 -38.85 -3.35 -20.43
N THR A 227 -39.06 -4.66 -20.52
CA THR A 227 -39.90 -5.30 -21.56
C THR A 227 -41.41 -5.15 -21.31
N LEU A 228 -41.84 -4.73 -20.12
CA LEU A 228 -43.26 -4.73 -19.71
C LEU A 228 -43.90 -3.33 -19.56
N MET A 229 -43.16 -2.21 -19.71
CA MET A 229 -43.72 -0.87 -19.52
C MET A 229 -43.40 0.14 -20.64
N VAL A 230 -44.20 1.20 -20.69
CA VAL A 230 -44.50 2.14 -21.79
C VAL A 230 -43.30 2.85 -22.43
N ARG A 231 -43.33 2.94 -23.77
CA ARG A 231 -42.23 3.23 -24.72
C ARG A 231 -41.73 4.68 -24.78
N ASN A 232 -42.45 5.68 -24.27
CA ASN A 232 -42.15 7.09 -24.60
C ASN A 232 -41.48 7.93 -23.49
N THR A 233 -41.74 7.70 -22.20
CA THR A 233 -41.06 8.40 -21.09
C THR A 233 -39.74 7.75 -20.65
N MET A 234 -39.45 6.53 -21.12
CA MET A 234 -38.27 5.76 -20.72
C MET A 234 -36.99 6.04 -21.51
N ARG A 235 -37.04 6.70 -22.68
CA ARG A 235 -35.82 6.94 -23.49
C ARG A 235 -34.81 7.87 -22.80
N VAL A 236 -35.30 8.90 -22.09
CA VAL A 236 -34.44 9.83 -21.32
C VAL A 236 -33.83 9.12 -20.10
N ASN A 237 -34.65 8.38 -19.35
CA ASN A 237 -34.20 7.58 -18.21
C ASN A 237 -33.22 6.47 -18.62
N MET A 238 -33.41 5.79 -19.75
CA MET A 238 -32.49 4.72 -20.20
C MET A 238 -31.10 5.25 -20.56
N ASN A 239 -30.99 6.45 -21.15
CA ASN A 239 -29.68 7.04 -21.48
C ASN A 239 -28.94 7.50 -20.22
N GLN A 240 -29.64 8.11 -19.26
CA GLN A 240 -29.09 8.50 -17.96
C GLN A 240 -28.69 7.28 -17.12
N GLN A 241 -29.52 6.24 -17.14
CA GLN A 241 -29.28 4.98 -16.43
C GLN A 241 -28.19 4.14 -17.12
N ARG A 242 -28.00 4.23 -18.44
CA ARG A 242 -26.82 3.69 -19.14
C ARG A 242 -25.54 4.48 -18.84
N GLN A 243 -25.62 5.78 -18.56
CA GLN A 243 -24.46 6.59 -18.19
C GLN A 243 -24.00 6.28 -16.77
N LEU A 244 -24.90 6.31 -15.77
CA LEU A 244 -24.64 5.81 -14.40
C LEU A 244 -24.16 4.35 -14.45
N SER A 245 -24.85 3.59 -15.28
CA SER A 245 -24.47 2.35 -15.96
C SER A 245 -22.96 2.11 -16.17
N LYS A 246 -22.36 3.01 -16.95
CA LYS A 246 -20.97 2.93 -17.40
C LYS A 246 -20.01 3.46 -16.34
N GLN A 247 -20.42 4.49 -15.60
CA GLN A 247 -19.64 5.06 -14.49
C GLN A 247 -19.38 4.02 -13.41
N ASP A 248 -20.41 3.27 -12.99
CA ASP A 248 -20.27 2.20 -12.00
C ASP A 248 -19.36 1.07 -12.50
N HIS A 249 -19.40 0.76 -13.80
CA HIS A 249 -18.57 -0.29 -14.37
C HIS A 249 -17.08 0.09 -14.38
N ASN A 250 -16.76 1.31 -14.80
CA ASN A 250 -15.39 1.82 -14.79
C ASN A 250 -14.83 1.89 -13.37
N LEU A 251 -15.64 2.33 -12.40
CA LEU A 251 -15.25 2.35 -10.99
C LEU A 251 -14.95 0.94 -10.48
N ILE A 252 -15.73 -0.08 -10.85
CA ILE A 252 -15.43 -1.48 -10.46
C ILE A 252 -14.13 -1.98 -11.09
N ILE A 253 -13.91 -1.73 -12.39
CA ILE A 253 -12.67 -2.14 -13.07
C ILE A 253 -11.48 -1.49 -12.38
N MET A 254 -11.57 -0.20 -12.09
CA MET A 254 -10.57 0.56 -11.36
C MET A 254 -10.25 -0.08 -9.99
N LEU A 255 -11.26 -0.47 -9.22
CA LEU A 255 -11.06 -1.15 -7.92
C LEU A 255 -10.39 -2.51 -8.08
N LEU A 256 -10.79 -3.33 -9.06
CA LEU A 256 -10.18 -4.64 -9.29
C LEU A 256 -8.71 -4.52 -9.72
N VAL A 257 -8.40 -3.61 -10.63
CA VAL A 257 -7.03 -3.31 -11.06
C VAL A 257 -6.20 -2.85 -9.86
N GLN A 258 -6.75 -1.97 -9.02
CA GLN A 258 -6.08 -1.52 -7.80
C GLN A 258 -5.78 -2.68 -6.84
N ILE A 259 -6.72 -3.59 -6.61
CA ILE A 259 -6.52 -4.74 -5.71
C ILE A 259 -5.41 -5.65 -6.24
N ILE A 260 -5.42 -5.97 -7.55
CA ILE A 260 -4.42 -6.84 -8.18
C ILE A 260 -3.02 -6.22 -8.08
N ILE A 261 -2.89 -4.93 -8.43
CA ILE A 261 -1.60 -4.23 -8.36
C ILE A 261 -1.11 -4.15 -6.90
N LEU A 262 -1.98 -3.82 -5.96
CA LEU A 262 -1.62 -3.70 -4.55
C LEU A 262 -1.19 -5.06 -3.97
N PHE A 263 -1.83 -6.15 -4.37
CA PHE A 263 -1.44 -7.52 -4.00
C PHE A 263 -0.04 -7.86 -4.54
N ILE A 264 0.18 -7.70 -5.85
CA ILE A 264 1.46 -8.03 -6.51
C ILE A 264 2.61 -7.21 -5.92
N LEU A 265 2.39 -5.91 -5.68
CA LEU A 265 3.43 -5.02 -5.17
C LEU A 265 3.65 -5.13 -3.64
N SER A 266 2.69 -5.65 -2.88
CA SER A 266 2.83 -5.79 -1.42
C SER A 266 3.40 -7.14 -0.98
N ILE A 267 3.16 -8.21 -1.74
CA ILE A 267 3.63 -9.56 -1.41
C ILE A 267 5.14 -9.63 -1.18
N PRO A 268 6.00 -9.08 -2.05
CA PRO A 268 7.45 -9.20 -1.88
C PRO A 268 7.91 -8.72 -0.49
N LEU A 269 7.32 -7.63 0.01
CA LEU A 269 7.69 -7.09 1.31
C LEU A 269 7.13 -7.91 2.47
N CYS A 270 5.91 -8.42 2.35
CA CYS A 270 5.34 -9.31 3.36
C CYS A 270 6.16 -10.61 3.46
N SER A 271 6.56 -11.19 2.33
CA SER A 271 7.42 -12.37 2.27
C SER A 271 8.79 -12.10 2.89
N GLN A 272 9.40 -10.96 2.58
CA GLN A 272 10.69 -10.57 3.16
C GLN A 272 10.61 -10.39 4.68
N LYS A 273 9.58 -9.69 5.19
CA LYS A 273 9.39 -9.54 6.64
C LYS A 273 9.15 -10.88 7.35
N LEU A 274 8.41 -11.80 6.73
CA LEU A 274 8.23 -13.15 7.26
C LEU A 274 9.55 -13.92 7.29
N TYR A 275 10.35 -13.83 6.22
CA TYR A 275 11.67 -14.43 6.14
C TYR A 275 12.60 -13.90 7.23
N SER A 276 12.72 -12.56 7.37
CA SER A 276 13.52 -11.94 8.42
C SER A 276 13.08 -12.35 9.83
N ALA A 277 11.76 -12.50 10.06
CA ALA A 277 11.24 -12.95 11.35
C ALA A 277 11.63 -14.40 11.69
N ILE A 278 11.76 -15.28 10.69
CA ILE A 278 12.13 -16.70 10.89
C ILE A 278 13.65 -16.86 11.06
N VAL A 279 14.44 -16.05 10.35
CA VAL A 279 15.90 -16.17 10.29
C VAL A 279 16.61 -15.27 11.31
N ALA A 280 15.87 -14.46 12.08
CA ALA A 280 16.42 -13.46 13.02
C ALA A 280 17.45 -13.97 14.04
N ASP A 281 17.47 -15.27 14.37
CA ASP A 281 18.38 -15.87 15.35
C ASP A 281 19.53 -16.68 14.70
N ARG A 282 19.63 -16.67 13.36
CA ARG A 282 20.67 -17.41 12.63
C ARG A 282 21.82 -16.48 12.26
N THR A 283 23.05 -16.98 12.41
CA THR A 283 24.25 -16.32 11.88
C THR A 283 24.27 -16.44 10.36
N SER A 284 24.13 -15.31 9.66
CA SER A 284 24.23 -15.23 8.21
C SER A 284 25.68 -14.96 7.76
N SER A 285 26.02 -15.36 6.53
CA SER A 285 27.27 -14.95 5.90
C SER A 285 27.14 -13.53 5.35
N ALA A 286 28.26 -12.81 5.20
CA ALA A 286 28.27 -11.45 4.65
C ALA A 286 27.61 -11.36 3.25
N LEU A 287 27.74 -12.41 2.44
CA LEU A 287 27.06 -12.50 1.14
C LEU A 287 25.54 -12.60 1.29
N GLN A 288 25.06 -13.39 2.25
CA GLN A 288 23.63 -13.53 2.52
C GLN A 288 23.03 -12.20 3.00
N ASP A 289 23.74 -11.47 3.88
CA ASP A 289 23.30 -10.16 4.37
C ASP A 289 23.15 -9.15 3.23
N GLY A 290 24.08 -9.14 2.27
CA GLY A 290 23.99 -8.29 1.07
C GLY A 290 22.77 -8.62 0.20
N ILE A 291 22.48 -9.91 -0.01
CA ILE A 291 21.31 -10.37 -0.78
C ILE A 291 20.00 -9.99 -0.06
N ASP A 292 19.97 -10.18 1.26
CA ASP A 292 18.82 -9.87 2.09
C ASP A 292 18.54 -8.36 2.09
N ASP A 293 19.57 -7.51 2.19
CA ASP A 293 19.42 -6.05 2.09
C ASP A 293 18.92 -5.63 0.69
N LEU A 294 19.49 -6.16 -0.39
CA LEU A 294 19.00 -5.88 -1.75
C LEU A 294 17.51 -6.24 -1.90
N THR A 295 17.14 -7.44 -1.46
CA THR A 295 15.79 -7.96 -1.62
C THR A 295 14.80 -7.17 -0.76
N TYR A 296 15.18 -6.83 0.46
CA TYR A 296 14.38 -5.99 1.35
C TYR A 296 14.17 -4.59 0.76
N ASN A 297 15.22 -3.94 0.27
CA ASN A 297 15.13 -2.61 -0.33
C ASN A 297 14.26 -2.59 -1.59
N LEU A 298 14.43 -3.56 -2.48
CA LEU A 298 13.59 -3.71 -3.67
C LEU A 298 12.13 -3.93 -3.28
N ALA A 299 11.85 -4.88 -2.38
CA ALA A 299 10.50 -5.18 -1.92
C ALA A 299 9.82 -3.98 -1.26
N GLN A 300 10.57 -3.21 -0.45
CA GLN A 300 10.05 -2.00 0.17
C GLN A 300 9.74 -0.91 -0.85
N LEU A 301 10.56 -0.75 -1.89
CA LEU A 301 10.33 0.22 -2.96
C LEU A 301 9.13 -0.16 -3.83
N LEU A 302 8.94 -1.44 -4.13
CA LEU A 302 7.72 -1.92 -4.82
C LEU A 302 6.47 -1.59 -4.00
N HIS A 303 6.51 -1.74 -2.69
CA HIS A 303 5.37 -1.35 -1.86
C HIS A 303 5.17 0.19 -1.82
N PHE A 304 6.24 0.99 -1.80
CA PHE A 304 6.09 2.44 -1.94
C PHE A 304 5.52 2.86 -3.29
N LEU A 305 5.89 2.14 -4.36
CA LEU A 305 5.27 2.32 -5.67
C LEU A 305 3.76 2.08 -5.57
N ALA A 306 3.30 1.03 -4.89
CA ALA A 306 1.88 0.78 -4.66
C ALA A 306 1.14 1.98 -4.03
N ASN A 307 1.78 2.70 -3.11
CA ASN A 307 1.23 3.90 -2.46
C ASN A 307 1.18 5.13 -3.40
N GLY A 308 2.03 5.17 -4.43
CA GLY A 308 2.08 6.24 -5.44
C GLY A 308 1.13 6.03 -6.63
N MET A 309 0.69 4.78 -6.85
CA MET A 309 -0.10 4.39 -8.03
C MET A 309 -1.62 4.70 -8.02
N PRO A 310 -2.32 4.99 -6.89
CA PRO A 310 -3.79 5.09 -6.91
C PRO A 310 -4.33 6.06 -7.96
N PHE A 311 -3.77 7.27 -8.09
CA PHE A 311 -4.21 8.25 -9.08
C PHE A 311 -4.11 7.74 -10.52
N TYR A 312 -2.96 7.19 -10.90
CA TYR A 312 -2.72 6.69 -12.26
C TYR A 312 -3.68 5.56 -12.59
N ILE A 313 -3.96 4.68 -11.63
CA ILE A 313 -4.97 3.61 -11.78
C ILE A 313 -6.36 4.25 -11.96
N TYR A 314 -6.69 5.28 -11.19
CA TYR A 314 -8.00 5.94 -11.24
C TYR A 314 -8.23 6.67 -12.56
N THR A 315 -7.22 7.34 -13.09
CA THR A 315 -7.30 8.03 -14.38
C THR A 315 -7.30 7.04 -15.56
N LEU A 316 -6.44 6.01 -15.55
CA LEU A 316 -6.34 5.04 -16.64
C LEU A 316 -7.54 4.09 -16.70
N ALA A 317 -8.05 3.64 -15.56
CA ALA A 317 -9.18 2.71 -15.50
C ALA A 317 -10.55 3.40 -15.34
N GLY A 318 -10.59 4.66 -14.88
CA GLY A 318 -11.82 5.42 -14.65
C GLY A 318 -12.48 5.99 -15.90
N GLY A 319 -11.73 6.19 -17.00
CA GLY A 319 -12.25 6.79 -18.23
C GLY A 319 -12.73 8.24 -18.03
N LYS A 320 -13.75 8.69 -18.79
CA LYS A 320 -14.30 10.08 -18.79
C LYS A 320 -14.96 10.55 -17.48
N VAL A 321 -14.77 9.84 -16.37
CA VAL A 321 -15.37 10.15 -15.05
C VAL A 321 -14.44 11.09 -14.25
N PHE A 322 -13.16 11.09 -14.60
CA PHE A 322 -12.14 12.00 -14.12
C PHE A 322 -11.56 12.79 -15.30
#